data_AF-A0A955VNE0-F1
#
_entry.id   AF-A0A955VNE0-F1
#
_cell.length_a   1.000
_cell.length_b   1.000
_cell.length_c   1.000
_cell.angle_alpha   90.00
_cell.angle_beta   90.00
_cell.angle_gamma   90.00
#
_symmetry.space_group_name_H-M   'P 1'
#
loop_
_entity.id
_entity.type
_entity.pdbx_description
1 polymer ?
#
loop_
_entity_poly.entity_id
_entity_poly.type
_entity_poly.pdbx_seq_one_letter_code
_entity_poly.pdbx_strand_id
1 'polypeptide(L)'
;MHFELSEEQRMLRQTVSNFVRKDSPVERFRKLRDGELGYDRGVWRKMAELGWLALPFAESIGGLGFPFVDVGLLLEQFGTTLVAEPYLASVVLAGKAIELAGTPEQAERWLAPMIAGETTLALAYQEAESGHAPERCDCVATRTADGFRLHGQKRWVLNGHAADWLVVSARLGGEIALFVVDPAASGVSRRSVQMIDFRRAAMLDLDNVVVAADQHLPAEDAAAVLEHVYDYGAAAAIAEGVGLMDAVLRMTVEYLKTREQFGQKIGAFQVLQHRAVEMFVECELTRSASIRALIRADDDPLLRRTAVSAAKAQLARGARWVTQQAIQLHGGIGITDEADVGLYLKRAVVLNTLFGDEDYHLVRFASLPTFAAERPDQPV
;
A
#
# COMPACT_ATOMS: atom_id res chain seq x y z
N MET A 1 -15.95 -15.44 11.91
CA MET A 1 -16.40 -14.06 12.17
C MET A 1 -17.38 -13.72 11.06
N HIS A 2 -18.66 -13.50 11.35
CA HIS A 2 -19.63 -13.05 10.35
C HIS A 2 -19.50 -11.53 10.25
N PHE A 3 -18.69 -11.06 9.30
CA PHE A 3 -18.58 -9.64 8.98
C PHE A 3 -19.57 -9.34 7.84
N GLU A 4 -20.65 -8.64 8.17
CA GLU A 4 -21.58 -8.11 7.18
C GLU A 4 -21.33 -6.63 7.01
N LEU A 5 -21.17 -6.19 5.76
CA LEU A 5 -21.01 -4.78 5.45
C LEU A 5 -22.29 -4.03 5.80
N SER A 6 -22.13 -2.84 6.39
CA SER A 6 -23.23 -1.88 6.53
C SER A 6 -23.78 -1.48 5.15
N GLU A 7 -24.96 -0.85 5.12
CA GLU A 7 -25.53 -0.34 3.87
C GLU A 7 -24.62 0.70 3.20
N GLU A 8 -24.04 1.60 4.00
CA GLU A 8 -23.08 2.61 3.56
C GLU A 8 -21.82 1.97 2.97
N GLN A 9 -21.26 0.97 3.65
CA GLN A 9 -20.09 0.21 3.16
C GLN A 9 -20.39 -0.53 1.85
N ARG A 10 -21.60 -1.09 1.71
CA ARG A 10 -22.04 -1.70 0.44
C ARG A 10 -22.15 -0.67 -0.67
N MET A 11 -22.70 0.50 -0.39
CA MET A 11 -22.84 1.60 -1.35
C MET A 11 -21.47 2.14 -1.78
N LEU A 12 -20.55 2.34 -0.84
CA LEU A 12 -19.16 2.71 -1.10
C LEU A 12 -18.51 1.67 -2.03
N ARG A 13 -18.50 0.40 -1.63
CA ARG A 13 -17.92 -0.69 -2.43
C ARG A 13 -18.51 -0.73 -3.85
N GLN A 14 -19.83 -0.60 -4.00
CA GLN A 14 -20.48 -0.62 -5.30
C GLN A 14 -20.07 0.58 -6.18
N THR A 15 -20.01 1.77 -5.60
CA THR A 15 -19.61 2.99 -6.30
C THR A 15 -18.17 2.89 -6.80
N VAL A 16 -17.28 2.39 -5.95
CA VAL A 16 -15.87 2.19 -6.29
C VAL A 16 -15.72 1.11 -7.34
N SER A 17 -16.44 -0.01 -7.20
CA SER A 17 -16.43 -1.10 -8.20
C SER A 17 -16.86 -0.61 -9.59
N ASN A 18 -17.88 0.24 -9.66
CA ASN A 18 -18.34 0.84 -10.92
C ASN A 18 -17.30 1.79 -11.51
N PHE A 19 -16.70 2.64 -10.67
CA PHE A 19 -15.66 3.57 -11.09
C PHE A 19 -14.44 2.83 -11.63
N VAL A 20 -13.89 1.85 -10.90
CA VAL A 20 -12.65 1.19 -11.34
C VAL A 20 -12.84 0.45 -12.66
N ARG A 21 -14.03 -0.10 -12.93
CA ARG A 21 -14.35 -0.72 -14.21
C ARG A 21 -14.51 0.28 -15.36
N LYS A 22 -15.04 1.48 -15.08
CA LYS A 22 -15.37 2.49 -16.10
C LYS A 22 -14.22 3.45 -16.37
N ASP A 23 -13.64 3.99 -15.31
CA ASP A 23 -12.69 5.09 -15.32
C ASP A 23 -11.24 4.62 -15.15
N SER A 24 -11.00 3.45 -14.55
CA SER A 24 -9.66 2.89 -14.39
C SER A 24 -9.52 1.40 -14.75
N PRO A 25 -9.96 0.97 -15.94
CA PRO A 25 -9.80 -0.43 -16.37
C PRO A 25 -8.32 -0.77 -16.61
N VAL A 26 -7.99 -2.07 -16.69
CA VAL A 26 -6.59 -2.56 -16.83
C VAL A 26 -5.92 -2.00 -18.09
N GLU A 27 -6.67 -1.80 -19.17
CA GLU A 27 -6.19 -1.19 -20.40
C GLU A 27 -5.67 0.23 -20.19
N ARG A 28 -6.24 0.98 -19.23
CA ARG A 28 -5.72 2.29 -18.83
C ARG A 28 -4.38 2.15 -18.12
N PHE A 29 -4.27 1.21 -17.17
CA PHE A 29 -3.00 0.92 -16.51
C PHE A 29 -1.89 0.56 -17.52
N ARG A 30 -2.20 -0.28 -18.52
CA ARG A 30 -1.27 -0.61 -19.61
C ARG A 30 -0.71 0.61 -20.33
N LYS A 31 -1.54 1.64 -20.57
CA LYS A 31 -1.10 2.90 -21.20
C LYS A 31 -0.25 3.75 -20.26
N LEU A 32 -0.60 3.77 -18.98
CA LEU A 32 0.06 4.62 -17.98
C LEU A 32 1.44 4.08 -17.57
N ARG A 33 1.63 2.77 -17.59
CA ARG A 33 2.85 2.10 -17.10
C ARG A 33 4.13 2.55 -17.82
N ASP A 34 4.00 2.98 -19.07
CA ASP A 34 5.11 3.45 -19.90
C ASP A 34 5.29 4.98 -19.81
N GLY A 35 4.35 5.69 -19.19
CA GLY A 35 4.40 7.14 -19.02
C GLY A 35 5.34 7.60 -17.90
N GLU A 36 5.80 8.85 -17.97
CA GLU A 36 6.68 9.45 -16.97
C GLU A 36 6.01 9.62 -15.60
N LEU A 37 4.73 10.00 -15.59
CA LEU A 37 3.97 10.19 -14.36
C LEU A 37 3.55 8.86 -13.72
N GLY A 38 3.14 7.89 -14.54
CA GLY A 38 2.69 6.57 -14.09
C GLY A 38 1.26 6.51 -13.54
N TYR A 39 0.55 7.65 -13.49
CA TYR A 39 -0.87 7.78 -13.16
C TYR A 39 -1.45 8.99 -13.91
N ASP A 40 -2.75 9.29 -13.75
CA ASP A 40 -3.32 10.52 -14.33
C ASP A 40 -4.03 11.42 -13.30
N ARG A 41 -3.64 12.70 -13.32
CA ARG A 41 -4.07 13.74 -12.35
C ARG A 41 -5.57 14.04 -12.43
N GLY A 42 -6.22 13.80 -13.58
CA GLY A 42 -7.67 13.95 -13.73
C GLY A 42 -8.43 12.88 -12.95
N VAL A 43 -7.97 11.63 -12.99
CA VAL A 43 -8.55 10.55 -12.17
C VAL A 43 -8.27 10.78 -10.68
N TRP A 44 -7.07 11.26 -10.32
CA TRP A 44 -6.77 11.68 -8.94
C TRP A 44 -7.76 12.74 -8.42
N ARG A 45 -7.98 13.82 -9.19
CA ARG A 45 -8.98 14.85 -8.85
C ARG A 45 -10.40 14.28 -8.76
N LYS A 46 -10.77 13.37 -9.65
CA LYS A 46 -12.07 12.71 -9.58
C LYS A 46 -12.24 11.84 -8.32
N MET A 47 -11.16 11.21 -7.81
CA MET A 47 -11.20 10.52 -6.51
C MET A 47 -11.45 11.50 -5.36
N ALA A 48 -10.92 12.72 -5.44
CA ALA A 48 -11.19 13.79 -4.47
C ALA A 48 -12.65 14.23 -4.51
N GLU A 49 -13.20 14.47 -5.70
CA GLU A 49 -14.61 14.84 -5.92
C GLU A 49 -15.59 13.79 -5.37
N LEU A 50 -15.19 12.51 -5.38
CA LEU A 50 -15.95 11.39 -4.81
C LEU A 50 -15.75 11.21 -3.29
N GLY A 51 -14.94 12.07 -2.66
CA GLY A 51 -14.65 12.06 -1.22
C GLY A 51 -13.65 10.99 -0.77
N TRP A 52 -13.01 10.26 -1.69
CA TRP A 52 -12.18 9.12 -1.31
C TRP A 52 -10.85 9.55 -0.71
N LEU A 53 -10.28 10.66 -1.16
CA LEU A 53 -9.03 11.18 -0.59
C LEU A 53 -9.24 11.74 0.82
N ALA A 54 -10.46 12.16 1.16
CA ALA A 54 -10.85 12.65 2.48
C ALA A 54 -11.17 11.52 3.49
N LEU A 55 -11.41 10.29 2.98
CA LEU A 55 -12.05 9.21 3.72
C LEU A 55 -11.42 8.91 5.10
N PRO A 56 -10.09 8.72 5.24
CA PRO A 56 -9.49 8.32 6.51
C PRO A 56 -9.18 9.46 7.48
N PHE A 57 -9.39 10.72 7.09
CA PHE A 57 -8.93 11.89 7.83
C PHE A 57 -10.04 12.44 8.72
N ALA A 58 -9.68 13.08 9.83
CA ALA A 58 -10.65 13.72 10.71
C ALA A 58 -11.42 14.87 10.02
N GLU A 59 -12.68 15.06 10.40
CA GLU A 59 -13.53 16.15 9.87
C GLU A 59 -12.93 17.54 10.10
N SER A 60 -12.18 17.72 11.19
CA SER A 60 -11.53 18.99 11.56
C SER A 60 -10.50 19.48 10.55
N ILE A 61 -10.03 18.61 9.66
CA ILE A 61 -9.04 18.91 8.62
C ILE A 61 -9.60 18.63 7.21
N GLY A 62 -10.93 18.65 7.06
CA GLY A 62 -11.62 18.42 5.78
C GLY A 62 -11.77 16.95 5.39
N GLY A 63 -11.53 16.03 6.32
CA GLY A 63 -11.75 14.60 6.14
C GLY A 63 -13.19 14.15 6.39
N LEU A 64 -13.43 12.84 6.32
CA LEU A 64 -14.75 12.21 6.57
C LEU A 64 -14.79 11.30 7.80
N GLY A 65 -13.66 11.09 8.47
CA GLY A 65 -13.56 10.36 9.74
C GLY A 65 -13.89 8.87 9.67
N PHE A 66 -13.87 8.26 8.49
CA PHE A 66 -14.18 6.84 8.37
C PHE A 66 -13.04 5.96 8.90
N PRO A 67 -13.36 4.83 9.54
CA PRO A 67 -12.35 3.90 10.02
C PRO A 67 -11.59 3.25 8.87
N PHE A 68 -10.42 2.69 9.16
CA PHE A 68 -9.53 2.14 8.14
C PHE A 68 -10.12 0.94 7.39
N VAL A 69 -11.11 0.26 7.96
CA VAL A 69 -11.83 -0.80 7.26
C VAL A 69 -12.55 -0.31 6.00
N ASP A 70 -13.07 0.92 6.01
CA ASP A 70 -13.72 1.55 4.85
C ASP A 70 -12.68 1.93 3.77
N VAL A 71 -11.49 2.36 4.20
CA VAL A 71 -10.33 2.54 3.31
C VAL A 71 -9.94 1.21 2.65
N GLY A 72 -9.98 0.12 3.41
CA GLY A 72 -9.76 -1.23 2.89
C GLY A 72 -10.73 -1.62 1.78
N LEU A 73 -12.00 -1.19 1.85
CA LEU A 73 -12.99 -1.46 0.79
C LEU A 73 -12.63 -0.75 -0.52
N LEU A 74 -12.10 0.47 -0.45
CA LEU A 74 -11.57 1.18 -1.63
C LEU A 74 -10.40 0.39 -2.25
N LEU A 75 -9.42 0.06 -1.42
CA LEU A 75 -8.18 -0.59 -1.84
C LEU A 75 -8.43 -1.98 -2.42
N GLU A 76 -9.37 -2.74 -1.86
CA GLU A 76 -9.81 -4.01 -2.45
C GLU A 76 -10.31 -3.80 -3.88
N GLN A 77 -11.18 -2.82 -4.13
CA GLN A 77 -11.63 -2.55 -5.50
C GLN A 77 -10.50 -2.06 -6.40
N PHE A 78 -9.55 -1.29 -5.89
CA PHE A 78 -8.38 -0.84 -6.65
C PHE A 78 -7.53 -2.02 -7.14
N GLY A 79 -7.38 -3.05 -6.30
CA GLY A 79 -6.69 -4.28 -6.65
C GLY A 79 -7.32 -5.04 -7.82
N THR A 80 -8.63 -4.90 -8.05
CA THR A 80 -9.34 -5.62 -9.11
C THR A 80 -9.04 -5.15 -10.54
N THR A 81 -8.41 -3.99 -10.70
CA THR A 81 -8.13 -3.35 -12.01
C THR A 81 -6.76 -2.66 -12.08
N LEU A 82 -5.92 -2.80 -11.03
CA LEU A 82 -4.57 -2.21 -10.95
C LEU A 82 -4.58 -0.67 -11.01
N VAL A 83 -5.49 -0.03 -10.25
CA VAL A 83 -5.61 1.44 -10.16
C VAL A 83 -4.25 2.10 -9.93
N ALA A 84 -3.86 3.01 -10.82
CA ALA A 84 -2.50 3.53 -10.92
C ALA A 84 -2.20 4.64 -9.91
N GLU A 85 -3.24 5.35 -9.47
CA GLU A 85 -3.17 6.56 -8.66
C GLU A 85 -2.46 6.31 -7.31
N PRO A 86 -1.73 7.31 -6.79
CA PRO A 86 -0.83 7.15 -5.64
C PRO A 86 -1.57 7.14 -4.29
N TYR A 87 -2.75 6.54 -4.19
CA TYR A 87 -3.58 6.53 -2.98
C TYR A 87 -2.82 5.96 -1.78
N LEU A 88 -2.14 4.82 -1.95
CA LEU A 88 -1.30 4.23 -0.90
C LEU A 88 -0.20 5.21 -0.43
N ALA A 89 0.53 5.83 -1.38
CA ALA A 89 1.65 6.70 -1.05
C ALA A 89 1.21 8.04 -0.42
N SER A 90 0.15 8.64 -0.94
CA SER A 90 -0.29 9.98 -0.58
C SER A 90 -1.30 10.00 0.56
N VAL A 91 -2.29 9.12 0.56
CA VAL A 91 -3.36 9.11 1.57
C VAL A 91 -2.95 8.25 2.76
N VAL A 92 -2.69 6.95 2.51
CA VAL A 92 -2.45 5.97 3.58
C VAL A 92 -1.11 6.20 4.28
N LEU A 93 -0.08 6.58 3.53
CA LEU A 93 1.26 6.81 4.09
C LEU A 93 1.49 8.26 4.50
N ALA A 94 1.79 9.13 3.53
CA ALA A 94 2.26 10.47 3.83
C ALA A 94 1.19 11.36 4.48
N GLY A 95 -0.05 11.29 3.99
CA GLY A 95 -1.16 12.06 4.55
C GLY A 95 -1.46 11.66 5.99
N LYS A 96 -1.49 10.35 6.29
CA LYS A 96 -1.67 9.87 7.66
C LYS A 96 -0.51 10.22 8.58
N ALA A 97 0.72 10.23 8.07
CA ALA A 97 1.88 10.72 8.82
C ALA A 97 1.72 12.21 9.18
N ILE A 98 1.24 13.05 8.26
CA ILE A 98 0.97 14.47 8.54
C ILE A 98 -0.18 14.63 9.54
N GLU A 99 -1.26 13.88 9.42
CA GLU A 99 -2.39 13.95 10.37
C GLU A 99 -1.95 13.61 11.79
N LEU A 100 -1.11 12.56 11.95
CA LEU A 100 -0.69 12.08 13.27
C LEU A 100 0.45 12.89 13.89
N ALA A 101 1.31 13.51 13.07
CA ALA A 101 2.53 14.19 13.53
C ALA A 101 2.47 15.71 13.41
N GLY A 102 1.59 16.25 12.58
CA GLY A 102 1.55 17.67 12.24
C GLY A 102 0.64 18.49 13.14
N THR A 103 0.83 19.81 13.09
CA THR A 103 -0.11 20.78 13.68
C THR A 103 -1.31 21.02 12.74
N PRO A 104 -2.41 21.62 13.21
CA PRO A 104 -3.52 22.02 12.35
C PRO A 104 -3.10 22.91 11.17
N GLU A 105 -2.15 23.83 11.37
CA GLU A 105 -1.64 24.71 10.31
C GLU A 105 -0.85 23.91 9.25
N GLN A 106 -0.12 22.89 9.68
CA GLN A 106 0.62 22.00 8.79
C GLN A 106 -0.33 21.09 7.99
N ALA A 107 -1.38 20.60 8.63
CA ALA A 107 -2.45 19.85 7.96
C ALA A 107 -3.16 20.72 6.92
N GLU A 108 -3.54 21.95 7.25
CA GLU A 108 -4.14 22.90 6.30
C GLU A 108 -3.20 23.17 5.11
N ARG A 109 -1.89 23.31 5.37
CA ARG A 109 -0.91 23.63 4.33
C ARG A 109 -0.63 22.48 3.35
N TRP A 110 -0.54 21.24 3.83
CA TRP A 110 -0.08 20.11 3.00
C TRP A 110 -1.09 19.00 2.83
N LEU A 111 -1.95 18.78 3.82
CA LEU A 111 -2.93 17.70 3.79
C LEU A 111 -4.22 18.13 3.08
N ALA A 112 -4.73 19.34 3.35
CA ALA A 112 -5.96 19.82 2.70
C ALA A 112 -5.84 19.91 1.15
N PRO A 113 -4.73 20.42 0.55
CA PRO A 113 -4.56 20.37 -0.89
C PRO A 113 -4.47 18.94 -1.47
N MET A 114 -3.98 17.97 -0.68
CA MET A 114 -3.96 16.57 -1.08
C MET A 114 -5.37 15.98 -1.07
N ILE A 115 -6.13 16.25 0.00
CA ILE A 115 -7.54 15.86 0.11
C ILE A 115 -8.38 16.43 -1.04
N ALA A 116 -8.11 17.69 -1.44
CA ALA A 116 -8.76 18.34 -2.58
C ALA A 116 -8.31 17.77 -3.96
N GLY A 117 -7.34 16.86 -4.00
CA GLY A 117 -6.82 16.28 -5.24
C GLY A 117 -5.91 17.20 -6.04
N GLU A 118 -5.43 18.29 -5.45
CA GLU A 118 -4.58 19.29 -6.11
C GLU A 118 -3.11 18.85 -6.10
N THR A 119 -2.69 18.22 -5.01
CA THR A 119 -1.33 17.74 -4.78
C THR A 119 -1.30 16.25 -4.46
N THR A 120 -0.11 15.67 -4.54
CA THR A 120 0.21 14.32 -4.10
C THR A 120 1.41 14.35 -3.16
N LEU A 121 1.41 13.41 -2.22
CA LEU A 121 2.43 13.29 -1.18
C LEU A 121 3.19 11.97 -1.31
N ALA A 122 4.38 11.89 -0.73
CA ALA A 122 5.12 10.64 -0.58
C ALA A 122 5.88 10.57 0.74
N LEU A 123 5.90 9.40 1.37
CA LEU A 123 6.64 9.15 2.61
C LEU A 123 7.99 8.50 2.27
N ALA A 124 9.07 9.19 2.59
CA ALA A 124 10.45 8.78 2.39
C ALA A 124 11.07 8.33 3.72
N TYR A 125 10.78 7.09 4.11
CA TYR A 125 11.27 6.50 5.35
C TYR A 125 12.38 5.46 5.14
N GLN A 126 12.26 4.63 4.10
CA GLN A 126 13.13 3.48 3.88
C GLN A 126 14.53 3.87 3.41
N GLU A 127 15.54 3.13 3.88
CA GLU A 127 16.96 3.31 3.56
C GLU A 127 17.57 1.97 3.14
N ALA A 128 18.84 1.95 2.72
CA ALA A 128 19.49 0.71 2.28
C ALA A 128 19.59 -0.32 3.41
N GLU A 129 19.96 0.13 4.61
CA GLU A 129 20.20 -0.72 5.78
C GLU A 129 18.99 -0.82 6.72
N SER A 130 17.86 -0.20 6.38
CA SER A 130 16.67 -0.20 7.24
C SER A 130 15.96 -1.56 7.27
N GLY A 131 16.10 -2.35 6.20
CA GLY A 131 15.31 -3.59 6.03
C GLY A 131 13.81 -3.33 6.17
N HIS A 132 13.15 -4.08 7.07
CA HIS A 132 11.75 -3.92 7.47
C HIS A 132 11.57 -3.23 8.84
N ALA A 133 12.55 -2.43 9.25
CA ALA A 133 12.57 -1.70 10.51
C ALA A 133 12.53 -0.17 10.23
N PRO A 134 11.34 0.45 10.15
CA PRO A 134 11.20 1.87 9.80
C PRO A 134 11.87 2.85 10.78
N GLU A 135 12.19 2.40 12.00
CA GLU A 135 12.94 3.14 13.01
C GLU A 135 14.46 3.16 12.76
N ARG A 136 14.97 2.29 11.87
CA ARG A 136 16.38 2.31 11.46
C ARG A 136 16.59 3.38 10.39
N CYS A 137 17.08 4.52 10.83
CA CYS A 137 17.31 5.70 10.00
C CYS A 137 18.73 6.24 10.22
N ASP A 138 19.52 6.28 9.14
CA ASP A 138 20.85 6.88 9.06
C ASP A 138 20.80 8.30 8.49
N CYS A 139 19.73 8.68 7.78
CA CYS A 139 19.49 10.07 7.40
C CYS A 139 19.43 10.95 8.66
N VAL A 140 20.21 12.04 8.70
CA VAL A 140 20.35 12.89 9.89
C VAL A 140 19.70 14.26 9.65
N ALA A 141 19.07 14.80 10.68
CA ALA A 141 18.68 16.19 10.76
C ALA A 141 19.48 16.91 11.86
N THR A 142 20.05 18.06 11.53
CA THR A 142 20.76 18.93 12.48
C THR A 142 20.05 20.27 12.61
N ARG A 143 19.92 20.79 13.83
CA ARG A 143 19.36 22.13 14.08
C ARG A 143 20.28 23.20 13.49
N THR A 144 19.66 24.23 12.92
CA THR A 144 20.29 25.46 12.43
C THR A 144 19.66 26.67 13.12
N ALA A 145 20.07 27.89 12.79
CA ALA A 145 19.47 29.09 13.36
C ALA A 145 17.98 29.24 13.01
N ASP A 146 17.60 28.89 11.77
CA ASP A 146 16.27 29.18 11.21
C ASP A 146 15.44 27.91 10.91
N GLY A 147 15.91 26.74 11.36
CA GLY A 147 15.25 25.46 11.10
C GLY A 147 16.21 24.28 11.20
N PHE A 148 16.24 23.44 10.17
CA PHE A 148 17.00 22.19 10.16
C PHE A 148 17.75 22.00 8.85
N ARG A 149 18.79 21.17 8.91
CA ARG A 149 19.53 20.68 7.75
C ARG A 149 19.48 19.17 7.72
N LEU A 150 19.00 18.60 6.63
CA LEU A 150 18.86 17.16 6.40
C LEU A 150 20.00 16.66 5.50
N HIS A 151 20.59 15.53 5.85
CA HIS A 151 21.60 14.86 5.05
C HIS A 151 21.43 13.34 5.11
N GLY A 152 21.36 12.68 3.96
CA GLY A 152 21.19 11.23 3.90
C GLY A 152 20.54 10.75 2.60
N GLN A 153 20.10 9.50 2.59
CA GLN A 153 19.52 8.87 1.41
C GLN A 153 18.23 8.15 1.77
N LYS A 154 17.25 8.22 0.87
CA LYS A 154 16.00 7.44 0.97
C LYS A 154 15.82 6.58 -0.26
N ARG A 155 15.28 5.39 -0.06
CA ARG A 155 15.16 4.34 -1.09
C ARG A 155 13.70 3.94 -1.26
N TRP A 156 13.34 3.55 -2.47
CA TRP A 156 12.01 3.01 -2.81
C TRP A 156 10.83 3.89 -2.37
N VAL A 157 10.99 5.21 -2.47
CA VAL A 157 9.95 6.18 -2.06
C VAL A 157 8.77 6.10 -3.04
N LEU A 158 7.67 5.47 -2.62
CA LEU A 158 6.47 5.31 -3.45
C LEU A 158 5.90 6.67 -3.84
N ASN A 159 5.58 6.86 -5.12
CA ASN A 159 5.20 8.16 -5.71
C ASN A 159 6.26 9.27 -5.56
N GLY A 160 7.43 9.01 -4.98
CA GLY A 160 8.43 10.04 -4.70
C GLY A 160 8.90 10.76 -5.96
N HIS A 161 8.88 10.08 -7.12
CA HIS A 161 9.30 10.61 -8.43
C HIS A 161 8.44 11.77 -8.92
N ALA A 162 7.19 11.87 -8.44
CA ALA A 162 6.21 12.84 -8.91
C ALA A 162 5.45 13.55 -7.79
N ALA A 163 5.64 13.16 -6.54
CA ALA A 163 5.03 13.83 -5.39
C ALA A 163 5.39 15.32 -5.37
N ASP A 164 4.39 16.13 -5.02
CA ASP A 164 4.52 17.58 -4.89
C ASP A 164 5.17 17.93 -3.53
N TRP A 165 5.00 17.07 -2.51
CA TRP A 165 5.70 17.17 -1.23
C TRP A 165 6.20 15.81 -0.73
N LEU A 166 7.34 15.82 -0.03
CA LEU A 166 7.96 14.64 0.56
C LEU A 166 7.90 14.72 2.09
N VAL A 167 7.34 13.72 2.76
CA VAL A 167 7.50 13.54 4.20
C VAL A 167 8.73 12.67 4.42
N VAL A 168 9.78 13.22 5.02
CA VAL A 168 11.08 12.56 5.17
C VAL A 168 11.33 12.25 6.65
N SER A 169 11.65 11.00 6.96
CA SER A 169 12.17 10.66 8.29
C SER A 169 13.66 10.97 8.39
N ALA A 170 14.10 11.53 9.50
CA ALA A 170 15.52 11.74 9.79
C ALA A 170 15.78 11.65 11.29
N ARG A 171 17.00 11.27 11.66
CA ARG A 171 17.45 11.24 13.05
C ARG A 171 17.80 12.65 13.52
N LEU A 172 17.07 13.15 14.50
CA LEU A 172 17.29 14.44 15.16
C LEU A 172 17.62 14.20 16.63
N GLY A 173 18.84 14.49 17.07
CA GLY A 173 19.22 14.31 18.48
C GLY A 173 19.17 12.85 18.97
N GLY A 174 19.25 11.87 18.06
CA GLY A 174 19.20 10.44 18.37
C GLY A 174 17.83 9.80 18.12
N GLU A 175 16.77 10.60 18.09
CA GLU A 175 15.38 10.18 17.90
C GLU A 175 14.95 10.36 16.44
N ILE A 176 13.89 9.66 16.05
CA ILE A 176 13.27 9.87 14.74
C ILE A 176 12.46 11.17 14.77
N ALA A 177 12.55 11.94 13.70
CA ALA A 177 11.72 13.10 13.43
C ALA A 177 11.22 13.08 11.98
N LEU A 178 10.12 13.78 11.70
CA LEU A 178 9.52 13.88 10.37
C LEU A 178 9.57 15.32 9.86
N PHE A 179 9.89 15.47 8.58
CA PHE A 179 10.00 16.77 7.93
C PHE A 179 9.25 16.78 6.60
N VAL A 180 8.53 17.86 6.29
CA VAL A 180 7.96 18.07 4.96
C VAL A 180 8.97 18.82 4.10
N VAL A 181 9.46 18.20 3.04
CA VAL A 181 10.51 18.71 2.15
C VAL A 181 9.92 19.01 0.78
N ASP A 182 10.23 20.19 0.24
CA ASP A 182 9.97 20.52 -1.15
C ASP A 182 10.93 19.71 -2.05
N PRO A 183 10.43 18.87 -2.97
CA PRO A 183 11.27 18.10 -3.88
C PRO A 183 12.14 18.98 -4.82
N ALA A 184 11.84 20.27 -4.96
CA ALA A 184 12.62 21.25 -5.71
C ALA A 184 13.64 22.03 -4.84
N ALA A 185 13.70 21.77 -3.53
CA ALA A 185 14.67 22.43 -2.65
C ALA A 185 16.13 22.11 -3.06
N SER A 186 17.01 23.09 -2.88
CA SER A 186 18.45 22.90 -3.12
C SER A 186 19.00 21.75 -2.27
N GLY A 187 19.80 20.88 -2.90
CA GLY A 187 20.36 19.69 -2.26
C GLY A 187 19.49 18.43 -2.37
N VAL A 188 18.24 18.53 -2.86
CA VAL A 188 17.41 17.36 -3.14
C VAL A 188 17.74 16.83 -4.53
N SER A 189 18.22 15.58 -4.60
CA SER A 189 18.33 14.82 -5.83
C SER A 189 17.29 13.71 -5.85
N ARG A 190 16.56 13.60 -6.96
CA ARG A 190 15.48 12.63 -7.12
C ARG A 190 15.66 11.84 -8.40
N ARG A 191 15.85 10.52 -8.25
CA ARG A 191 15.94 9.60 -9.38
C ARG A 191 14.70 8.70 -9.43
N SER A 192 13.93 8.82 -10.51
CA SER A 192 12.82 7.91 -10.78
C SER A 192 13.35 6.49 -11.03
N VAL A 193 12.68 5.50 -10.44
CA VAL A 193 12.92 4.09 -10.68
C VAL A 193 11.60 3.41 -11.02
N GLN A 194 11.64 2.51 -12.00
CA GLN A 194 10.50 1.66 -12.34
C GLN A 194 10.60 0.35 -11.55
N MET A 195 9.52 -0.04 -10.89
CA MET A 195 9.40 -1.32 -10.18
C MET A 195 8.98 -2.44 -11.13
N ILE A 196 9.05 -3.69 -10.66
CA ILE A 196 8.69 -4.87 -11.48
C ILE A 196 7.22 -4.86 -11.95
N ASP A 197 6.33 -4.22 -11.19
CA ASP A 197 4.94 -4.00 -11.54
C ASP A 197 4.71 -2.76 -12.41
N PHE A 198 5.77 -2.20 -12.98
CA PHE A 198 5.80 -0.99 -13.82
C PHE A 198 5.40 0.33 -13.15
N ARG A 199 5.02 0.31 -11.87
CA ARG A 199 4.81 1.55 -11.12
C ARG A 199 6.14 2.23 -10.85
N ARG A 200 6.08 3.51 -10.53
CA ARG A 200 7.25 4.34 -10.26
C ARG A 200 7.43 4.61 -8.77
N ALA A 201 8.69 4.62 -8.36
CA ALA A 201 9.16 5.10 -7.07
C ALA A 201 10.35 6.05 -7.29
N ALA A 202 10.93 6.57 -6.20
CA ALA A 202 12.15 7.34 -6.27
C ALA A 202 13.24 6.85 -5.31
N MET A 203 14.47 7.06 -5.74
CA MET A 203 15.65 7.10 -4.88
C MET A 203 15.97 8.57 -4.65
N LEU A 204 16.09 8.96 -3.38
CA LEU A 204 16.38 10.33 -2.99
C LEU A 204 17.76 10.40 -2.36
N ASP A 205 18.51 11.42 -2.73
CA ASP A 205 19.72 11.84 -2.03
C ASP A 205 19.49 13.26 -1.53
N LEU A 206 19.68 13.47 -0.23
CA LEU A 206 19.52 14.74 0.46
C LEU A 206 20.92 15.22 0.84
N ASP A 207 21.43 16.21 0.11
CA ASP A 207 22.71 16.83 0.40
C ASP A 207 22.53 18.17 1.09
N ASN A 208 22.56 18.14 2.43
CA ASN A 208 22.52 19.34 3.26
C ASN A 208 21.30 20.24 2.97
N VAL A 209 20.14 19.61 2.74
CA VAL A 209 18.88 20.27 2.42
C VAL A 209 18.42 21.08 3.63
N VAL A 210 18.23 22.38 3.45
CA VAL A 210 17.74 23.28 4.51
C VAL A 210 16.22 23.31 4.47
N VAL A 211 15.60 23.10 5.63
CA VAL A 211 14.15 23.22 5.83
C VAL A 211 13.89 24.19 6.99
N ALA A 212 12.82 24.96 6.87
CA ALA A 212 12.39 25.89 7.91
C ALA A 212 11.85 25.17 9.14
N ALA A 213 11.77 25.87 10.27
CA ALA A 213 11.27 25.30 11.52
C ALA A 213 9.82 24.79 11.43
N ASP A 214 8.98 25.45 10.62
CA ASP A 214 7.58 25.08 10.38
C ASP A 214 7.43 23.82 9.48
N GLN A 215 8.50 23.33 8.87
CA GLN A 215 8.53 22.10 8.08
C GLN A 215 8.81 20.84 8.91
N HIS A 216 9.15 20.98 10.19
CA HIS A 216 9.26 19.87 11.12
C HIS A 216 7.89 19.52 11.71
N LEU A 217 7.45 18.26 11.57
CA LEU A 217 6.19 17.79 12.14
C LEU A 217 6.39 17.45 13.64
N PRO A 218 5.81 18.22 14.57
CA PRO A 218 6.15 18.14 15.99
C PRO A 218 5.37 17.03 16.73
N ALA A 219 5.49 15.77 16.26
CA ALA A 219 4.94 14.62 16.97
C ALA A 219 5.61 14.43 18.34
N GLU A 220 4.86 13.97 19.33
CA GLU A 220 5.43 13.52 20.61
C GLU A 220 6.34 12.30 20.41
N ASP A 221 5.93 11.34 19.56
CA ASP A 221 6.71 10.16 19.20
C ASP A 221 6.58 9.87 17.69
N ALA A 222 7.50 10.42 16.90
CA ALA A 222 7.51 10.22 15.45
C ALA A 222 7.86 8.76 15.05
N ALA A 223 8.52 7.99 15.92
CA ALA A 223 8.79 6.57 15.63
C ALA A 223 7.50 5.75 15.74
N ALA A 224 6.67 6.01 16.75
CA ALA A 224 5.34 5.41 16.87
C ALA A 224 4.42 5.80 15.69
N VAL A 225 4.48 7.05 15.22
CA VAL A 225 3.76 7.48 14.00
C VAL A 225 4.22 6.68 12.79
N LEU A 226 5.54 6.55 12.57
CA LEU A 226 6.06 5.76 11.44
C LEU A 226 5.63 4.28 11.52
N GLU A 227 5.66 3.69 12.71
CA GLU A 227 5.19 2.32 12.88
C GLU A 227 3.70 2.17 12.55
N HIS A 228 2.86 3.09 13.05
CA HIS A 228 1.43 3.09 12.78
C HIS A 228 1.16 3.18 11.28
N VAL A 229 1.84 4.10 10.60
CA VAL A 229 1.71 4.30 9.15
C VAL A 229 2.26 3.10 8.37
N TYR A 230 3.31 2.45 8.85
CA TYR A 230 3.84 1.21 8.26
C TYR A 230 2.82 0.07 8.34
N ASP A 231 2.14 -0.09 9.49
CA ASP A 231 1.05 -1.06 9.65
C ASP A 231 -0.15 -0.76 8.76
N TYR A 232 -0.50 0.52 8.59
CA TYR A 232 -1.53 0.95 7.65
C TYR A 232 -1.16 0.62 6.22
N GLY A 233 0.10 0.85 5.83
CA GLY A 233 0.62 0.43 4.53
C GLY A 233 0.50 -1.08 4.32
N ALA A 234 0.85 -1.88 5.32
CA ALA A 234 0.71 -3.35 5.28
C ALA A 234 -0.76 -3.78 5.15
N ALA A 235 -1.66 -3.21 5.96
CA ALA A 235 -3.10 -3.46 5.89
C ALA A 235 -3.69 -3.06 4.54
N ALA A 236 -3.23 -1.94 3.96
CA ALA A 236 -3.61 -1.51 2.63
C ALA A 236 -3.15 -2.48 1.53
N ALA A 237 -1.92 -2.99 1.63
CA ALA A 237 -1.41 -3.99 0.69
C ALA A 237 -2.20 -5.30 0.76
N ILE A 238 -2.63 -5.71 1.97
CA ILE A 238 -3.53 -6.86 2.17
C ILE A 238 -4.87 -6.63 1.47
N ALA A 239 -5.51 -5.47 1.68
CA ALA A 239 -6.78 -5.15 1.05
C ALA A 239 -6.69 -5.16 -0.48
N GLU A 240 -5.68 -4.48 -1.06
CA GLU A 240 -5.44 -4.49 -2.50
C GLU A 240 -5.17 -5.92 -3.03
N GLY A 241 -4.42 -6.71 -2.26
CA GLY A 241 -4.12 -8.11 -2.57
C GLY A 241 -5.36 -8.99 -2.69
N VAL A 242 -6.39 -8.78 -1.86
CA VAL A 242 -7.66 -9.53 -1.95
C VAL A 242 -8.34 -9.28 -3.29
N GLY A 243 -8.50 -8.02 -3.69
CA GLY A 243 -9.14 -7.69 -4.97
C GLY A 243 -8.32 -8.15 -6.19
N LEU A 244 -7.00 -8.12 -6.07
CA LEU A 244 -6.09 -8.69 -7.06
C LEU A 244 -6.32 -10.19 -7.22
N MET A 245 -6.39 -10.93 -6.11
CA MET A 245 -6.59 -12.38 -6.14
C MET A 245 -7.95 -12.75 -6.75
N ASP A 246 -9.01 -12.01 -6.42
CA ASP A 246 -10.33 -12.18 -7.05
C ASP A 246 -10.30 -11.97 -8.56
N ALA A 247 -9.62 -10.91 -9.02
CA ALA A 247 -9.49 -10.62 -10.44
C ALA A 247 -8.75 -11.75 -11.17
N VAL A 248 -7.65 -12.23 -10.57
CA VAL A 248 -6.86 -13.34 -11.10
C VAL A 248 -7.67 -14.64 -11.16
N LEU A 249 -8.39 -14.99 -10.09
CA LEU A 249 -9.24 -16.17 -10.06
C LEU A 249 -10.34 -16.07 -11.13
N ARG A 250 -11.02 -14.93 -11.22
CA ARG A 250 -12.09 -14.68 -12.21
C ARG A 250 -11.57 -14.83 -13.64
N MET A 251 -10.47 -14.14 -13.99
CA MET A 251 -9.88 -14.24 -15.33
C MET A 251 -9.49 -15.68 -15.66
N THR A 252 -8.91 -16.39 -14.70
CA THR A 252 -8.49 -17.78 -14.87
C THR A 252 -9.67 -18.70 -15.11
N VAL A 253 -10.73 -18.59 -14.30
CA VAL A 253 -11.93 -19.41 -14.48
C VAL A 253 -12.60 -19.12 -15.83
N GLU A 254 -12.68 -17.86 -16.26
CA GLU A 254 -13.22 -17.53 -17.59
C GLU A 254 -12.37 -18.07 -18.74
N TYR A 255 -11.03 -18.03 -18.60
CA TYR A 255 -10.14 -18.67 -19.57
C TYR A 255 -10.37 -20.19 -19.65
N LEU A 256 -10.49 -20.87 -18.50
CA LEU A 256 -10.76 -22.31 -18.46
C LEU A 256 -12.11 -22.68 -19.13
N LYS A 257 -13.12 -21.81 -19.06
CA LYS A 257 -14.45 -22.01 -19.68
C LYS A 257 -14.47 -21.80 -21.20
N THR A 258 -13.45 -21.14 -21.76
CA THR A 258 -13.45 -20.70 -23.16
C THR A 258 -12.36 -21.38 -23.99
N ARG A 259 -11.22 -21.73 -23.38
CA ARG A 259 -10.10 -22.37 -24.07
C ARG A 259 -10.38 -23.85 -24.37
N GLU A 260 -10.18 -24.27 -25.62
CA GLU A 260 -10.37 -25.64 -26.07
C GLU A 260 -9.03 -26.34 -26.37
N GLN A 261 -8.85 -27.55 -25.84
CA GLN A 261 -7.76 -28.48 -26.18
C GLN A 261 -8.26 -29.91 -26.04
N PHE A 262 -7.64 -30.84 -26.79
CA PHE A 262 -8.04 -32.26 -26.77
C PHE A 262 -9.54 -32.47 -27.07
N GLY A 263 -10.10 -31.63 -27.94
CA GLY A 263 -11.50 -31.73 -28.37
C GLY A 263 -12.56 -31.24 -27.37
N GLN A 264 -12.18 -30.61 -26.26
CA GLN A 264 -13.12 -30.04 -25.29
C GLN A 264 -12.56 -28.79 -24.59
N LYS A 265 -13.41 -28.08 -23.86
CA LYS A 265 -12.99 -26.97 -22.99
C LYS A 265 -12.09 -27.49 -21.88
N ILE A 266 -10.98 -26.81 -21.62
CA ILE A 266 -10.00 -27.29 -20.63
C ILE A 266 -10.59 -27.28 -19.21
N GLY A 267 -11.57 -26.43 -18.91
CA GLY A 267 -12.30 -26.43 -17.64
C GLY A 267 -13.08 -27.72 -17.34
N ALA A 268 -13.24 -28.64 -18.29
CA ALA A 268 -13.85 -29.96 -18.04
C ALA A 268 -12.88 -30.95 -17.34
N PHE A 269 -11.57 -30.71 -17.37
CA PHE A 269 -10.59 -31.59 -16.74
C PHE A 269 -10.54 -31.38 -15.23
N GLN A 270 -10.81 -32.45 -14.45
CA GLN A 270 -10.85 -32.41 -12.98
C GLN A 270 -9.59 -31.83 -12.34
N VAL A 271 -8.41 -32.12 -12.89
CA VAL A 271 -7.13 -31.58 -12.38
C VAL A 271 -7.11 -30.06 -12.41
N LEU A 272 -7.70 -29.43 -13.44
CA LEU A 272 -7.76 -27.97 -13.54
C LEU A 272 -8.87 -27.39 -12.64
N GLN A 273 -9.97 -28.12 -12.47
CA GLN A 273 -11.03 -27.76 -11.51
C GLN A 273 -10.51 -27.75 -10.08
N HIS A 274 -9.76 -28.79 -9.66
CA HIS A 274 -9.16 -28.86 -8.33
C HIS A 274 -8.24 -27.67 -8.06
N ARG A 275 -7.39 -27.29 -9.03
CA ARG A 275 -6.54 -26.10 -8.91
C ARG A 275 -7.35 -24.81 -8.77
N ALA A 276 -8.44 -24.65 -9.53
CA ALA A 276 -9.31 -23.49 -9.39
C ALA A 276 -9.99 -23.42 -8.02
N VAL A 277 -10.37 -24.58 -7.45
CA VAL A 277 -10.91 -24.67 -6.08
C VAL A 277 -9.84 -24.30 -5.04
N GLU A 278 -8.60 -24.78 -5.17
CA GLU A 278 -7.50 -24.40 -4.28
C GLU A 278 -7.20 -22.90 -4.35
N MET A 279 -7.22 -22.31 -5.56
CA MET A 279 -7.10 -20.86 -5.71
C MET A 279 -8.23 -20.12 -4.99
N PHE A 280 -9.48 -20.59 -5.11
CA PHE A 280 -10.63 -20.03 -4.39
C PHE A 280 -10.45 -20.10 -2.87
N VAL A 281 -9.99 -21.24 -2.35
CA VAL A 281 -9.72 -21.40 -0.90
C VAL A 281 -8.69 -20.36 -0.42
N GLU A 282 -7.60 -20.15 -1.14
CA GLU A 282 -6.58 -19.16 -0.77
C GLU A 282 -7.14 -17.71 -0.86
N CYS A 283 -8.06 -17.42 -1.79
CA CYS A 283 -8.76 -16.13 -1.84
C CYS A 283 -9.61 -15.91 -0.58
N GLU A 284 -10.41 -16.91 -0.18
CA GLU A 284 -11.28 -16.80 0.99
C GLU A 284 -10.50 -16.72 2.32
N LEU A 285 -9.40 -17.47 2.44
CA LEU A 285 -8.50 -17.38 3.60
C LEU A 285 -7.87 -15.99 3.70
N THR A 286 -7.38 -15.44 2.59
CA THR A 286 -6.77 -14.11 2.55
C THR A 286 -7.80 -13.02 2.83
N ARG A 287 -9.02 -13.14 2.29
CA ARG A 287 -10.14 -12.24 2.58
C ARG A 287 -10.49 -12.23 4.07
N SER A 288 -10.62 -13.41 4.68
CA SER A 288 -10.93 -13.54 6.10
C SER A 288 -9.86 -12.87 6.97
N ALA A 289 -8.58 -13.10 6.66
CA ALA A 289 -7.47 -12.47 7.36
C ALA A 289 -7.44 -10.94 7.13
N SER A 290 -7.72 -10.49 5.91
CA SER A 290 -7.82 -9.07 5.54
C SER A 290 -8.87 -8.34 6.35
N ILE A 291 -10.10 -8.87 6.44
CA ILE A 291 -11.18 -8.27 7.24
C ILE A 291 -10.72 -8.06 8.69
N ARG A 292 -10.08 -9.07 9.28
CA ARG A 292 -9.55 -8.95 10.65
C ARG A 292 -8.47 -7.88 10.75
N ALA A 293 -7.51 -7.82 9.83
CA ALA A 293 -6.47 -6.80 9.83
C ALA A 293 -7.02 -5.38 9.69
N LEU A 294 -8.01 -5.21 8.81
CA LEU A 294 -8.66 -3.93 8.55
C LEU A 294 -9.48 -3.41 9.74
N ILE A 295 -10.26 -4.28 10.40
CA ILE A 295 -11.00 -3.92 11.62
C ILE A 295 -10.05 -3.54 12.75
N ARG A 296 -8.91 -4.24 12.87
CA ARG A 296 -7.93 -4.02 13.95
C ARG A 296 -6.89 -2.95 13.62
N ALA A 297 -6.96 -2.32 12.44
CA ALA A 297 -5.97 -1.33 12.03
C ALA A 297 -6.02 -0.08 12.93
N ASP A 298 -7.20 0.32 13.41
CA ASP A 298 -7.37 1.49 14.27
C ASP A 298 -7.24 1.17 15.78
N ASP A 299 -7.08 -0.09 16.13
CA ASP A 299 -6.93 -0.53 17.52
C ASP A 299 -5.52 -0.24 18.06
N ASP A 300 -5.30 -0.58 19.34
CA ASP A 300 -4.01 -0.46 20.00
C ASP A 300 -2.90 -1.25 19.26
N PRO A 301 -1.62 -0.85 19.45
CA PRO A 301 -0.51 -1.43 18.70
C PRO A 301 -0.42 -2.95 18.79
N LEU A 302 -0.76 -3.59 19.92
CA LEU A 302 -0.63 -5.04 20.07
C LEU A 302 -1.66 -5.78 19.22
N LEU A 303 -2.92 -5.35 19.26
CA LEU A 303 -3.99 -5.94 18.44
C LEU A 303 -3.75 -5.71 16.95
N ARG A 304 -3.33 -4.50 16.57
CA ARG A 304 -2.97 -4.15 15.19
C ARG A 304 -1.85 -5.02 14.65
N ARG A 305 -0.70 -5.06 15.35
CA ARG A 305 0.48 -5.86 14.98
C ARG A 305 0.14 -7.32 14.75
N THR A 306 -0.67 -7.89 15.66
CA THR A 306 -1.13 -9.28 15.61
C THR A 306 -1.92 -9.55 14.33
N ALA A 307 -2.94 -8.73 14.06
CA ALA A 307 -3.84 -8.96 12.93
C ALA A 307 -3.16 -8.68 11.58
N VAL A 308 -2.42 -7.58 11.48
CA VAL A 308 -1.71 -7.18 10.26
C VAL A 308 -0.64 -8.20 9.89
N SER A 309 0.15 -8.68 10.86
CA SER A 309 1.22 -9.65 10.56
C SER A 309 0.67 -11.01 10.12
N ALA A 310 -0.38 -11.51 10.78
CA ALA A 310 -1.04 -12.74 10.35
C ALA A 310 -1.61 -12.62 8.93
N ALA A 311 -2.23 -11.49 8.60
CA ALA A 311 -2.83 -11.27 7.29
C ALA A 311 -1.79 -11.03 6.19
N LYS A 312 -0.66 -10.37 6.48
CA LYS A 312 0.44 -10.21 5.53
C LYS A 312 1.12 -11.54 5.20
N ALA A 313 1.31 -12.41 6.19
CA ALA A 313 1.81 -13.77 5.96
C ALA A 313 0.86 -14.58 5.07
N GLN A 314 -0.45 -14.51 5.35
CA GLN A 314 -1.46 -15.17 4.50
C GLN A 314 -1.53 -14.56 3.09
N LEU A 315 -1.42 -13.24 2.93
CA LEU A 315 -1.33 -12.60 1.61
C LEU A 315 -0.12 -13.13 0.84
N ALA A 316 1.05 -13.16 1.47
CA ALA A 316 2.30 -13.56 0.82
C ALA A 316 2.22 -14.99 0.27
N ARG A 317 1.61 -15.91 1.03
CA ARG A 317 1.33 -17.28 0.60
C ARG A 317 0.23 -17.32 -0.46
N GLY A 318 -0.94 -16.76 -0.17
CA GLY A 318 -2.14 -16.88 -0.97
C GLY A 318 -2.00 -16.21 -2.34
N ALA A 319 -1.54 -14.96 -2.38
CA ALA A 319 -1.37 -14.22 -3.63
C ALA A 319 -0.31 -14.86 -4.53
N ARG A 320 0.79 -15.37 -3.93
CA ARG A 320 1.82 -16.12 -4.68
C ARG A 320 1.23 -17.38 -5.30
N TRP A 321 0.48 -18.18 -4.53
CA TRP A 321 -0.15 -19.39 -5.03
C TRP A 321 -1.13 -19.10 -6.17
N VAL A 322 -2.09 -18.19 -5.93
CA VAL A 322 -3.14 -17.84 -6.89
C VAL A 322 -2.54 -17.31 -8.19
N THR A 323 -1.58 -16.39 -8.13
CA THR A 323 -0.96 -15.84 -9.33
C THR A 323 -0.10 -16.85 -10.08
N GLN A 324 0.67 -17.70 -9.41
CA GLN A 324 1.45 -18.75 -10.07
C GLN A 324 0.56 -19.80 -10.74
N GLN A 325 -0.52 -20.23 -10.09
CA GLN A 325 -1.49 -21.14 -10.71
C GLN A 325 -2.16 -20.49 -11.92
N ALA A 326 -2.51 -19.21 -11.85
CA ALA A 326 -3.09 -18.51 -12.99
C ALA A 326 -2.14 -18.53 -14.20
N ILE A 327 -0.85 -18.23 -14.03
CA ILE A 327 0.13 -18.33 -15.12
C ILE A 327 0.17 -19.76 -15.70
N GLN A 328 0.25 -20.76 -14.82
CA GLN A 328 0.33 -22.16 -15.25
C GLN A 328 -0.93 -22.63 -16.00
N LEU A 329 -2.12 -22.18 -15.58
CA LEU A 329 -3.40 -22.53 -16.19
C LEU A 329 -3.65 -21.79 -17.51
N HIS A 330 -3.09 -20.59 -17.68
CA HIS A 330 -3.09 -19.90 -18.98
C HIS A 330 -2.06 -20.49 -19.95
N GLY A 331 -0.99 -21.12 -19.45
CA GLY A 331 0.08 -21.69 -20.25
C GLY A 331 0.92 -20.58 -20.90
N GLY A 332 1.34 -20.79 -22.16
CA GLY A 332 2.24 -19.86 -22.85
C GLY A 332 1.74 -18.41 -22.90
N ILE A 333 0.44 -18.16 -23.06
CA ILE A 333 -0.10 -16.79 -23.10
C ILE A 333 0.03 -16.07 -21.75
N GLY A 334 0.02 -16.81 -20.63
CA GLY A 334 0.10 -16.24 -19.29
C GLY A 334 1.43 -15.52 -19.00
N ILE A 335 2.50 -15.87 -19.72
CA ILE A 335 3.81 -15.21 -19.61
C ILE A 335 4.03 -14.10 -20.64
N THR A 336 3.08 -13.91 -21.56
CA THR A 336 3.13 -12.83 -22.55
C THR A 336 2.49 -11.55 -22.00
N ASP A 337 2.77 -10.43 -22.66
CA ASP A 337 2.09 -9.17 -22.30
C ASP A 337 0.64 -9.10 -22.83
N GLU A 338 0.19 -10.07 -23.66
CA GLU A 338 -1.17 -10.11 -24.20
C GLU A 338 -2.22 -10.41 -23.14
N ALA A 339 -1.88 -11.24 -22.14
CA ALA A 339 -2.78 -11.58 -21.04
C ALA A 339 -2.52 -10.70 -19.81
N ASP A 340 -3.59 -10.21 -19.21
CA ASP A 340 -3.49 -9.34 -18.03
C ASP A 340 -2.95 -10.07 -16.78
N VAL A 341 -3.08 -11.40 -16.70
CA VAL A 341 -2.64 -12.18 -15.53
C VAL A 341 -1.17 -11.96 -15.15
N GLY A 342 -0.30 -11.69 -16.14
CA GLY A 342 1.10 -11.38 -15.89
C GLY A 342 1.31 -10.03 -15.18
N LEU A 343 0.41 -9.06 -15.37
CA LEU A 343 0.44 -7.77 -14.65
C LEU A 343 0.12 -7.97 -13.17
N TYR A 344 -0.90 -8.79 -12.87
CA TYR A 344 -1.29 -9.08 -11.48
C TYR A 344 -0.24 -9.91 -10.75
N LEU A 345 0.44 -10.86 -11.41
CA LEU A 345 1.60 -11.54 -10.81
C LEU A 345 2.66 -10.53 -10.35
N LYS A 346 3.05 -9.60 -11.23
CA LYS A 346 4.07 -8.58 -10.92
C LYS A 346 3.62 -7.69 -9.76
N ARG A 347 2.33 -7.29 -9.75
CA ARG A 347 1.78 -6.51 -8.63
C ARG A 347 1.76 -7.30 -7.32
N ALA A 348 1.39 -8.57 -7.35
CA ALA A 348 1.42 -9.44 -6.16
C ALA A 348 2.84 -9.58 -5.59
N VAL A 349 3.87 -9.68 -6.45
CA VAL A 349 5.28 -9.67 -6.00
C VAL A 349 5.59 -8.40 -5.20
N VAL A 350 5.20 -7.23 -5.71
CA VAL A 350 5.42 -5.95 -5.01
C VAL A 350 4.63 -5.87 -3.71
N LEU A 351 3.33 -6.20 -3.71
CA LEU A 351 2.50 -6.19 -2.50
C LEU A 351 3.03 -7.13 -1.41
N ASN A 352 3.66 -8.24 -1.80
CA ASN A 352 4.28 -9.16 -0.86
C ASN A 352 5.52 -8.55 -0.19
N THR A 353 6.33 -7.77 -0.92
CA THR A 353 7.57 -7.18 -0.38
C THR A 353 7.34 -5.86 0.37
N LEU A 354 6.31 -5.11 -0.03
CA LEU A 354 5.97 -3.84 0.62
C LEU A 354 5.57 -4.08 2.09
N PHE A 355 6.16 -3.28 2.97
CA PHE A 355 5.89 -3.28 4.42
C PHE A 355 6.17 -4.60 5.14
N GLY A 356 7.08 -5.42 4.61
CA GLY A 356 7.46 -6.70 5.22
C GLY A 356 7.04 -7.87 4.35
N ASP A 357 7.95 -8.81 4.15
CA ASP A 357 7.66 -10.08 3.52
C ASP A 357 7.10 -11.11 4.52
N GLU A 358 6.87 -12.33 4.03
CA GLU A 358 6.31 -13.43 4.83
C GLU A 358 7.16 -13.73 6.07
N ASP A 359 8.47 -13.87 5.90
CA ASP A 359 9.40 -14.21 6.98
C ASP A 359 9.42 -13.13 8.05
N TYR A 360 9.49 -11.85 7.64
CA TYR A 360 9.39 -10.73 8.57
C TYR A 360 8.11 -10.79 9.40
N HIS A 361 6.95 -10.99 8.77
CA HIS A 361 5.68 -10.98 9.49
C HIS A 361 5.47 -12.22 10.36
N LEU A 362 6.01 -13.38 9.97
CA LEU A 362 6.02 -14.56 10.83
C LEU A 362 6.88 -14.34 12.08
N VAL A 363 8.07 -13.77 11.93
CA VAL A 363 8.94 -13.42 13.07
C VAL A 363 8.28 -12.36 13.94
N ARG A 364 7.73 -11.30 13.34
CA ARG A 364 7.03 -10.22 14.06
C ARG A 364 5.86 -10.80 14.86
N PHE A 365 5.02 -11.65 14.26
CA PHE A 365 3.90 -12.30 14.94
C PHE A 365 4.38 -13.20 16.08
N ALA A 366 5.42 -14.01 15.85
CA ALA A 366 5.96 -14.92 16.86
C ALA A 366 6.60 -14.19 18.06
N SER A 367 7.08 -12.96 17.85
CA SER A 367 7.67 -12.13 18.91
C SER A 367 6.65 -11.42 19.80
N LEU A 368 5.35 -11.48 19.47
CA LEU A 368 4.32 -10.80 20.23
C LEU A 368 4.09 -11.50 21.58
N PRO A 369 3.87 -10.73 22.68
CA PRO A 369 3.65 -11.30 24.00
C PRO A 369 2.52 -12.33 24.06
N THR A 370 1.45 -12.10 23.29
CA THR A 370 0.28 -12.98 23.21
C THR A 370 0.60 -14.36 22.62
N PHE A 371 1.57 -14.46 21.72
CA PHE A 371 2.01 -15.72 21.14
C PHE A 371 3.13 -16.37 21.95
N ALA A 372 4.05 -15.57 22.48
CA ALA A 372 5.16 -16.05 23.30
C ALA A 372 4.69 -16.67 24.63
N ALA A 373 3.63 -16.13 25.24
CA ALA A 373 3.07 -16.65 26.49
C ALA A 373 2.37 -18.02 26.33
N GLU A 374 1.94 -18.39 25.12
CA GLU A 374 1.32 -19.68 24.82
C GLU A 374 2.34 -20.82 24.60
N ARG A 375 3.65 -20.53 24.73
CA ARG A 375 4.73 -21.54 24.72
C ARG A 375 5.30 -21.74 26.12
N PRO A 376 4.64 -22.52 27.01
CA PRO A 376 5.32 -23.01 28.20
C PRO A 376 6.39 -24.02 27.76
N ASP A 377 7.66 -23.70 28.00
CA ASP A 377 8.84 -24.57 27.99
C ASP A 377 8.68 -25.91 27.23
N GLN A 378 8.90 -25.90 25.93
CA GLN A 378 9.30 -27.12 25.22
C GLN A 378 10.81 -27.06 24.95
N PRO A 379 11.64 -27.89 25.63
CA PRO A 379 13.05 -27.97 25.31
C PRO A 379 13.23 -28.56 23.90
N VAL A 380 14.22 -27.99 23.20
CA VAL A 380 14.66 -28.35 21.84
C VAL A 380 14.99 -29.83 21.71
#